data_AF-A0A5N6VND1-F1
#
_entry.id   AF-A0A5N6VND1-F1
#
_cell.length_a   1.000
_cell.length_b   1.000
_cell.length_c   1.000
_cell.angle_alpha   90.00
_cell.angle_beta   90.00
_cell.angle_gamma   90.00
#
_symmetry.space_group_name_H-M   'P 1'
#
loop_
_entity.id
_entity.type
_entity.pdbx_description
1 polymer ?
#
loop_
_entity_poly.entity_id
_entity_poly.type
_entity_poly.pdbx_seq_one_letter_code
_entity_poly.pdbx_strand_id
1 'polypeptide(L)'
;MDSSQPALPEPSLLEIFRFQCPNVYFKSSPSDMPIGGISVIESANDLIDSRAPGFLRISLPSWENYGLFSNSPLPYGSEGKPRNEYDTLYPLAHLRMAQEVYLRLFQIVQYLHVIRRMHLLKLERVRGQRISQKRGQRVDGLAINLTLAEMYSDWETVEEELRSVRKLQFRKENRLARRWLLVATRLSFGALLICSKKLEREINNNHTKESQLIARATNIANDFPDIVETYQHLNLTAMCLLNQRPISHTTNIDLIVNRVDAHLKTAGSAETTPVEFPFSTYPEEESNSESPLSNAASNP
;
A
#
# COMPACT_ATOMS: atom_id res chain seq x y z
N MET A 1 17.81 48.22 1.68
CA MET A 1 16.88 47.73 0.65
C MET A 1 16.67 46.26 0.94
N ASP A 2 15.61 45.95 1.67
CA ASP A 2 15.28 44.58 2.07
C ASP A 2 14.69 43.85 0.87
N SER A 3 15.48 42.98 0.24
CA SER A 3 14.98 42.04 -0.75
C SER A 3 14.29 40.89 -0.02
N SER A 4 13.05 41.09 0.39
CA SER A 4 12.13 40.01 0.72
C SER A 4 11.75 39.28 -0.57
N GLN A 5 12.70 38.53 -1.14
CA GLN A 5 12.33 37.48 -2.08
C GLN A 5 11.40 36.52 -1.33
N PRO A 6 10.18 36.26 -1.83
CA PRO A 6 9.35 35.22 -1.25
C PRO A 6 10.17 33.94 -1.32
N ALA A 7 10.48 33.37 -0.15
CA ALA A 7 11.13 32.07 -0.07
C ALA A 7 10.28 31.11 -0.91
N LEU A 8 10.86 30.58 -2.00
CA LEU A 8 10.20 29.58 -2.81
C LEU A 8 9.68 28.48 -1.87
N PRO A 9 8.39 28.12 -1.95
CA PRO A 9 7.82 27.11 -1.06
C PRO A 9 8.65 25.84 -1.17
N GLU A 10 8.99 25.26 -0.02
CA GLU A 10 9.80 24.05 0.00
C GLU A 10 9.06 22.94 -0.77
N PRO A 11 9.69 22.30 -1.78
CA PRO A 11 9.04 21.28 -2.56
C PRO A 11 8.62 20.12 -1.65
N SER A 12 7.39 19.67 -1.82
CA SER A 12 6.87 18.48 -1.16
C SER A 12 7.76 17.26 -1.46
N LEU A 13 7.71 16.28 -0.57
CA LEU A 13 8.48 15.04 -0.71
C LEU A 13 8.26 14.35 -2.07
N LEU A 14 7.04 14.45 -2.60
CA LEU A 14 6.66 13.85 -3.87
C LEU A 14 7.08 14.70 -5.08
N GLU A 15 7.18 16.02 -4.94
CA GLU A 15 7.80 16.86 -5.96
C GLU A 15 9.29 16.57 -6.08
N ILE A 16 9.99 16.38 -4.95
CA ILE A 16 11.41 15.98 -4.98
C ILE A 16 11.56 14.59 -5.63
N PHE A 17 10.65 13.66 -5.32
CA PHE A 17 10.65 12.35 -5.98
C PHE A 17 10.43 12.47 -7.50
N ARG A 18 9.50 13.32 -7.95
CA ARG A 18 9.30 13.63 -9.39
C ARG A 18 10.58 14.14 -10.04
N PHE A 19 11.28 15.08 -9.41
CA PHE A 19 12.54 15.61 -9.93
C PHE A 19 13.65 14.57 -9.99
N GLN A 20 13.69 13.61 -9.06
CA GLN A 20 14.71 12.55 -9.07
C GLN A 20 14.38 11.38 -9.99
N CYS A 21 13.10 11.17 -10.31
CA CYS A 21 12.62 10.08 -11.14
C CYS A 21 11.73 10.60 -12.31
N PRO A 22 12.24 11.50 -13.18
CA PRO A 22 11.40 12.11 -14.23
C PRO A 22 10.82 11.08 -15.20
N ASN A 23 11.59 10.04 -15.55
CA ASN A 23 11.18 8.96 -16.46
C ASN A 23 10.01 8.12 -15.94
N VAL A 24 9.66 8.24 -14.66
CA VAL A 24 8.50 7.55 -14.06
C VAL A 24 7.21 8.30 -14.39
N TYR A 25 7.28 9.62 -14.54
CA TYR A 25 6.14 10.51 -14.78
C TYR A 25 5.92 10.84 -16.26
N PHE A 26 6.98 10.87 -17.06
CA PHE A 26 6.87 11.05 -18.51
C PHE A 26 6.67 9.70 -19.20
N LYS A 27 5.73 9.65 -20.16
CA LYS A 27 5.48 8.45 -20.99
C LYS A 27 6.77 8.02 -21.67
N SER A 28 7.35 6.89 -21.26
CA SER A 28 8.15 6.11 -22.20
C SER A 28 7.18 5.62 -23.27
N SER A 29 7.43 5.95 -24.53
CA SER A 29 6.71 5.37 -25.66
C SER A 29 6.54 3.86 -25.46
N PRO A 30 5.42 3.26 -25.92
CA PRO A 30 5.27 1.83 -25.91
C PRO A 30 6.34 1.27 -26.84
N SER A 31 7.49 0.88 -26.29
CA SER A 31 8.40 0.03 -27.02
C SER A 31 7.76 -1.35 -27.03
N ASP A 32 7.40 -1.81 -28.23
CA ASP A 32 6.94 -3.15 -28.54
C ASP A 32 7.82 -4.20 -27.86
N MET A 33 7.40 -4.65 -26.68
CA MET A 33 7.92 -5.86 -26.08
C MET A 33 6.70 -6.67 -25.66
N PRO A 34 6.45 -7.82 -26.29
CA PRO A 34 5.45 -8.75 -25.80
C PRO A 34 5.99 -9.31 -24.50
N ILE A 35 5.52 -8.80 -23.36
CA ILE A 35 5.83 -9.43 -22.08
C ILE A 35 4.86 -10.60 -21.93
N GLY A 36 5.21 -11.69 -22.60
CA GLY A 36 4.64 -13.01 -22.40
C GLY A 36 4.87 -13.44 -20.96
N GLY A 37 3.80 -13.45 -20.19
CA GLY A 37 3.69 -14.02 -18.87
C GLY A 37 2.22 -13.87 -18.51
N ILE A 38 1.56 -14.98 -18.22
CA ILE A 38 0.16 -15.02 -17.77
C ILE A 38 -0.01 -13.88 -16.76
N SER A 39 -0.91 -12.93 -17.05
CA SER A 39 -1.20 -11.86 -16.10
C SER A 39 -1.68 -12.53 -14.84
N VAL A 40 -0.87 -12.48 -13.78
CA VAL A 40 -1.27 -13.00 -12.45
C VAL A 40 -2.54 -12.28 -11.97
N ILE A 41 -2.84 -11.10 -12.53
CA ILE A 41 -4.02 -10.32 -12.24
C ILE A 41 -5.07 -10.62 -13.32
N GLU A 42 -6.11 -11.30 -12.91
CA GLU A 42 -7.18 -11.79 -13.79
C GLU A 42 -8.53 -11.15 -13.44
N SER A 43 -8.65 -10.57 -12.23
CA SER A 43 -9.90 -9.98 -11.75
C SER A 43 -9.70 -8.78 -10.83
N ALA A 44 -10.80 -8.08 -10.52
CA ALA A 44 -10.80 -6.98 -9.54
C ALA A 44 -10.37 -7.42 -8.13
N ASN A 45 -10.69 -8.66 -7.73
CA ASN A 45 -10.27 -9.25 -6.45
C ASN A 45 -8.75 -9.39 -6.34
N ASP A 46 -8.06 -9.43 -7.47
CA ASP A 46 -6.59 -9.44 -7.51
C ASP A 46 -6.00 -8.04 -7.30
N LEU A 47 -6.82 -6.98 -7.31
CA LEU A 47 -6.39 -5.59 -7.23
C LEU A 47 -6.82 -4.92 -5.94
N ILE A 48 -8.02 -5.19 -5.42
CA ILE A 48 -8.53 -4.59 -4.18
C ILE A 48 -8.52 -5.61 -3.03
N ASP A 49 -8.07 -5.20 -1.83
CA ASP A 49 -8.15 -6.05 -0.63
C ASP A 49 -9.61 -6.20 -0.19
N SER A 50 -10.06 -7.43 0.04
CA SER A 50 -11.44 -7.69 0.48
C SER A 50 -11.75 -7.08 1.85
N ARG A 51 -10.74 -6.74 2.65
CA ARG A 51 -10.86 -6.08 3.96
C ARG A 51 -10.95 -4.55 3.84
N ALA A 52 -10.76 -4.00 2.63
CA ALA A 52 -10.73 -2.56 2.39
C ALA A 52 -11.99 -1.83 2.90
N PRO A 53 -13.24 -2.32 2.70
CA PRO A 53 -14.43 -1.66 3.22
C PRO A 53 -14.37 -1.38 4.73
N GLY A 54 -13.99 -2.38 5.52
CA GLY A 54 -13.90 -2.23 6.98
C GLY A 54 -12.72 -1.36 7.39
N PHE A 55 -11.56 -1.51 6.74
CA PHE A 55 -10.41 -0.61 6.97
C PHE A 55 -10.77 0.86 6.71
N LEU A 56 -11.44 1.15 5.58
CA LEU A 56 -11.83 2.51 5.21
C LEU A 56 -12.80 3.12 6.22
N ARG A 57 -13.75 2.35 6.74
CA ARG A 57 -14.70 2.83 7.75
C ARG A 57 -14.08 3.04 9.13
N ILE A 58 -13.14 2.17 9.53
CA ILE A 58 -12.60 2.14 10.89
C ILE A 58 -11.37 3.05 11.04
N SER A 59 -10.39 2.91 10.14
CA SER A 59 -9.06 3.49 10.34
C SER A 59 -8.88 4.82 9.62
N LEU A 60 -9.44 4.96 8.41
CA LEU A 60 -9.21 6.15 7.59
C LEU A 60 -9.66 7.46 8.28
N PRO A 61 -10.87 7.58 8.85
CA PRO A 61 -11.31 8.84 9.49
C PRO A 61 -10.36 9.31 10.58
N SER A 62 -9.83 8.37 11.38
CA SER A 62 -8.86 8.68 12.43
C SER A 62 -7.57 9.24 11.83
N TRP A 63 -7.05 8.58 10.79
CA TRP A 63 -5.84 9.03 10.12
C TRP A 63 -6.03 10.37 9.39
N GLU A 64 -7.23 10.70 8.92
CA GLU A 64 -7.51 12.02 8.33
C GLU A 64 -7.45 13.13 9.38
N ASN A 65 -8.01 12.88 10.57
CA ASN A 65 -8.14 13.87 11.63
C ASN A 65 -6.85 14.09 12.41
N TYR A 66 -6.11 13.02 12.71
CA TYR A 66 -4.90 13.10 13.55
C TYR A 66 -3.61 12.96 12.74
N GLY A 67 -3.68 12.40 11.54
CA GLY A 67 -2.50 12.02 10.77
C GLY A 67 -2.00 10.62 11.13
N LEU A 68 -1.09 10.12 10.30
CA LEU A 68 -0.57 8.74 10.42
C LEU A 68 0.28 8.52 11.70
N PHE A 69 0.95 9.57 12.18
CA PHE A 69 1.95 9.51 13.26
C PHE A 69 1.56 10.31 14.50
N SER A 70 0.30 10.71 14.64
CA SER A 70 -0.13 11.42 15.85
C SER A 70 0.01 10.52 17.07
N ASN A 71 0.76 11.02 18.05
CA ASN A 71 0.75 10.50 19.42
C ASN A 71 -0.47 11.01 20.21
N SER A 72 -1.30 11.86 19.60
CA SER A 72 -2.54 12.31 20.21
C SER A 72 -3.43 11.08 20.44
N PRO A 73 -3.84 10.80 21.69
CA PRO A 73 -4.91 9.84 21.90
C PRO A 73 -6.06 10.29 21.02
N LEU A 74 -6.61 9.35 20.23
CA LEU A 74 -7.87 9.52 19.51
C LEU A 74 -8.80 10.36 20.40
N PRO A 75 -9.37 11.49 19.95
CA PRO A 75 -10.37 12.20 20.72
C PRO A 75 -11.57 11.27 20.77
N TYR A 76 -11.58 10.51 21.85
CA TYR A 76 -12.76 10.21 22.61
C TYR A 76 -13.63 11.46 22.63
N GLY A 77 -14.86 11.30 22.16
CA GLY A 77 -15.76 12.36 21.74
C GLY A 77 -15.74 13.61 22.63
N SER A 78 -15.40 14.74 22.02
CA SER A 78 -15.60 16.05 22.64
C SER A 78 -17.05 16.52 22.46
N GLU A 79 -18.03 15.69 22.79
CA GLU A 79 -19.41 16.13 23.07
C GLU A 79 -20.04 15.21 24.14
N GLY A 80 -19.72 15.49 25.40
CA GLY A 80 -20.68 15.45 26.50
C GLY A 80 -21.28 14.12 26.97
N LYS A 81 -20.94 12.96 26.40
CA LYS A 81 -21.27 11.65 27.00
C LYS A 81 -20.16 10.64 26.72
N PRO A 82 -19.64 9.91 27.72
CA PRO A 82 -18.91 8.68 27.45
C PRO A 82 -19.93 7.69 26.87
N ARG A 83 -19.96 7.53 25.55
CA ARG A 83 -20.49 6.29 25.00
C ARG A 83 -19.63 5.18 25.59
N ASN A 84 -20.26 4.19 26.20
CA ASN A 84 -19.65 2.93 26.58
C ASN A 84 -19.09 2.24 25.31
N GLU A 85 -17.96 2.71 24.79
CA GLU A 85 -17.26 2.20 23.60
C GLU A 85 -16.12 1.26 23.96
N TYR A 86 -16.10 0.75 25.20
CA TYR A 86 -15.22 -0.37 25.58
C TYR A 86 -15.65 -1.71 24.98
N ASP A 87 -16.75 -1.77 24.21
CA ASP A 87 -17.30 -3.00 23.61
C ASP A 87 -17.13 -3.12 22.09
N THR A 88 -16.50 -2.14 21.42
CA THR A 88 -16.32 -2.23 19.96
C THR A 88 -15.06 -3.03 19.63
N LEU A 89 -15.14 -4.35 19.74
CA LEU A 89 -14.11 -5.25 19.23
C LEU A 89 -14.02 -5.09 17.70
N TYR A 90 -13.02 -4.37 17.22
CA TYR A 90 -12.75 -4.32 15.79
C TYR A 90 -12.30 -5.69 15.30
N PRO A 91 -12.83 -6.19 14.16
CA PRO A 91 -12.39 -7.46 13.64
C PRO A 91 -10.89 -7.42 13.36
N LEU A 92 -10.16 -8.41 13.88
CA LEU A 92 -8.69 -8.49 13.81
C LEU A 92 -8.16 -8.35 12.38
N ALA A 93 -8.93 -8.79 11.38
CA ALA A 93 -8.60 -8.66 9.97
C ALA A 93 -8.40 -7.19 9.53
N HIS A 94 -9.25 -6.27 10.00
CA HIS A 94 -9.18 -4.85 9.67
C HIS A 94 -8.00 -4.17 10.37
N LEU A 95 -7.76 -4.51 11.65
CA LEU A 95 -6.59 -4.03 12.38
C LEU A 95 -5.28 -4.48 11.72
N ARG A 96 -5.22 -5.74 11.29
CA ARG A 96 -4.07 -6.27 10.56
C ARG A 96 -3.85 -5.53 9.24
N MET A 97 -4.91 -5.23 8.49
CA MET A 97 -4.80 -4.42 7.27
C MET A 97 -4.26 -3.02 7.58
N ALA A 98 -4.79 -2.36 8.62
CA ALA A 98 -4.33 -1.05 9.03
C ALA A 98 -2.84 -1.04 9.38
N GLN A 99 -2.36 -2.06 10.11
CA GLN A 99 -0.93 -2.21 10.43
C GLN A 99 -0.08 -2.41 9.17
N GLU A 100 -0.53 -3.23 8.22
CA GLU A 100 0.16 -3.47 6.96
C GLU A 100 0.27 -2.19 6.12
N VAL A 101 -0.82 -1.42 6.02
CA VAL A 101 -0.85 -0.12 5.34
C VAL A 101 0.04 0.90 6.06
N TYR A 102 -0.02 0.95 7.40
CA TYR A 102 0.82 1.84 8.20
C TYR A 102 2.31 1.58 7.94
N LEU A 103 2.75 0.32 8.01
CA LEU A 103 4.15 -0.05 7.77
C LEU A 103 4.60 0.34 6.36
N ARG A 104 3.75 0.12 5.36
CA ARG A 104 4.02 0.52 3.96
C ARG A 104 4.18 2.03 3.83
N LEU A 105 3.23 2.81 4.34
CA LEU A 105 3.29 4.27 4.28
C LEU A 105 4.51 4.81 5.04
N PHE A 106 4.83 4.25 6.20
CA PHE A 106 6.00 4.61 6.98
C PHE A 106 7.30 4.38 6.20
N GLN A 107 7.47 3.22 5.58
CA GLN A 107 8.63 2.92 4.74
C GLN A 107 8.74 3.89 3.55
N ILE A 108 7.61 4.26 2.93
CA ILE A 108 7.58 5.25 1.85
C ILE A 108 8.02 6.63 2.36
N VAL A 109 7.49 7.07 3.51
CA VAL A 109 7.87 8.35 4.12
C VAL A 109 9.38 8.38 4.42
N GLN A 110 9.93 7.32 5.02
CA GLN A 110 11.37 7.20 5.27
C GLN A 110 12.19 7.32 3.98
N TYR A 111 11.80 6.59 2.94
CA TYR A 111 12.46 6.66 1.64
C TYR A 111 12.40 8.07 1.05
N LEU A 112 11.25 8.75 1.14
CA LEU A 112 11.09 10.11 0.66
C LEU A 112 11.98 11.11 1.42
N HIS A 113 12.19 10.94 2.73
CA HIS A 113 13.14 11.73 3.50
C HIS A 113 14.59 11.54 3.03
N VAL A 114 14.99 10.31 2.71
CA VAL A 114 16.32 10.03 2.12
C VAL A 114 16.47 10.74 0.78
N ILE A 115 15.43 10.68 -0.06
CA ILE A 115 15.39 11.35 -1.36
C ILE A 115 15.50 12.88 -1.21
N ARG A 116 14.77 13.49 -0.27
CA ARG A 116 14.92 14.92 0.08
C ARG A 116 16.34 15.25 0.50
N ARG A 117 16.94 14.44 1.37
CA ARG A 117 18.30 14.67 1.84
C ARG A 117 19.34 14.55 0.73
N MET A 118 19.19 13.55 -0.16
CA MET A 118 20.02 13.42 -1.35
C MET A 118 19.92 14.65 -2.26
N HIS A 119 18.72 15.22 -2.41
CA HIS A 119 18.52 16.44 -3.20
C HIS A 119 19.25 17.64 -2.59
N LEU A 120 19.07 17.87 -1.29
CA LEU A 120 19.73 18.95 -0.56
C LEU A 120 21.26 18.84 -0.63
N LEU A 121 21.82 17.66 -0.38
CA LEU A 121 23.26 17.41 -0.51
C LEU A 121 23.80 17.67 -1.93
N LYS A 122 23.01 17.39 -2.97
CA LYS A 122 23.41 17.73 -4.35
C LYS A 122 23.41 19.24 -4.58
N LEU A 123 22.43 19.97 -4.04
CA LEU A 123 22.36 21.43 -4.14
C LEU A 123 23.51 22.12 -3.40
N GLU A 124 23.82 21.69 -2.18
CA GLU A 124 24.95 22.21 -1.39
C GLU A 124 26.28 22.03 -2.14
N ARG A 125 26.46 20.88 -2.80
CA ARG A 125 27.64 20.61 -3.63
C ARG A 125 27.74 21.57 -4.81
N VAL A 126 26.64 21.82 -5.52
CA VAL A 126 26.59 22.77 -6.64
C VAL A 126 26.89 24.19 -6.18
N ARG A 127 26.45 24.55 -4.97
CA ARG A 127 26.72 25.85 -4.34
C ARG A 127 28.15 25.98 -3.78
N GLY A 128 29.02 24.99 -3.97
CA GLY A 128 30.40 25.02 -3.52
C GLY A 128 30.58 24.92 -2.00
N GLN A 129 29.53 24.54 -1.26
CA GLN A 129 29.63 24.34 0.18
C GLN A 129 30.44 23.08 0.48
N ARG A 130 31.32 23.15 1.50
CA ARG A 130 32.11 22.00 1.97
C ARG A 130 31.19 21.01 2.68
N ILE A 131 30.70 20.03 1.94
CA ILE A 131 30.07 18.85 2.53
C ILE A 131 31.19 18.00 3.14
N SER A 132 31.10 17.70 4.43
CA SER A 132 32.00 16.75 5.10
C SER A 132 31.73 15.34 4.57
N GLN A 133 32.35 15.01 3.44
CA GLN A 133 32.19 13.75 2.74
C GLN A 133 33.53 13.02 2.75
N LYS A 134 33.54 11.77 3.24
CA LYS A 134 34.75 10.94 3.17
C LYS A 134 35.11 10.72 1.69
N ARG A 135 36.42 10.73 1.37
CA ARG A 135 36.91 10.52 0.00
C ARG A 135 36.32 9.20 -0.55
N GLY A 136 35.66 9.26 -1.70
CA GLY A 136 35.02 8.10 -2.34
C GLY A 136 33.61 7.75 -1.86
N GLN A 137 33.07 8.41 -0.84
CA GLN A 137 31.69 8.18 -0.40
C GLN A 137 30.70 8.69 -1.45
N ARG A 138 29.68 7.90 -1.80
CA ARG A 138 28.61 8.35 -2.71
C ARG A 138 27.53 9.14 -1.94
N VAL A 139 26.82 10.05 -2.62
CA VAL A 139 25.82 10.94 -2.00
C VAL A 139 24.63 10.16 -1.40
N ASP A 140 24.20 9.12 -2.08
CA ASP A 140 23.18 8.17 -1.58
C ASP A 140 23.61 7.51 -0.27
N GLY A 141 24.87 7.03 -0.20
CA GLY A 141 25.44 6.45 1.00
C GLY A 141 25.53 7.44 2.16
N LEU A 142 25.86 8.71 1.88
CA LEU A 142 25.87 9.77 2.89
C LEU A 142 24.46 10.09 3.40
N ALA A 143 23.50 10.26 2.49
CA ALA A 143 22.10 10.55 2.87
C ALA A 143 21.52 9.44 3.75
N ILE A 144 21.75 8.17 3.39
CA ILE A 144 21.31 7.02 4.18
C ILE A 144 21.95 7.04 5.58
N ASN A 145 23.26 7.27 5.68
CA ASN A 145 23.93 7.31 6.98
C ASN A 145 23.39 8.41 7.88
N LEU A 146 23.15 9.61 7.34
CA LEU A 146 22.58 10.72 8.10
C LEU A 146 21.15 10.42 8.55
N THR A 147 20.32 9.81 7.70
CA THR A 147 18.97 9.39 8.08
C THR A 147 18.99 8.31 9.17
N LEU A 148 19.88 7.32 9.07
CA LEU A 148 20.03 6.29 10.09
C LEU A 148 20.54 6.86 11.42
N ALA A 149 21.43 7.84 11.39
CA ALA A 149 21.90 8.54 12.59
C ALA A 149 20.78 9.30 13.32
N GLU A 150 19.79 9.81 12.59
CA GLU A 150 18.61 10.44 13.19
C GLU A 150 17.61 9.42 13.76
N MET A 151 17.51 8.24 13.14
CA MET A 151 16.59 7.19 13.57
C MET A 151 17.09 6.41 14.79
N TYR A 152 18.40 6.24 14.93
CA TYR A 152 19.01 5.39 15.95
C TYR A 152 19.89 6.23 16.88
N SER A 153 19.47 6.36 18.15
CA SER A 153 20.22 7.12 19.16
C SER A 153 21.61 6.53 19.45
N ASP A 154 21.81 5.23 19.22
CA ASP A 154 23.05 4.49 19.40
C ASP A 154 23.92 4.43 18.12
N TRP A 155 23.57 5.16 17.06
CA TRP A 155 24.20 5.00 15.74
C TRP A 155 25.72 5.19 15.74
N GLU A 156 26.23 6.14 16.52
CA GLU A 156 27.67 6.42 16.57
C GLU A 156 28.44 5.47 17.50
N THR A 157 27.75 4.83 18.46
CA THR A 157 28.36 3.96 19.47
C THR A 157 28.26 2.48 19.14
N VAL A 158 27.35 2.10 18.25
CA VAL A 158 27.09 0.70 17.89
C VAL A 158 28.19 0.11 16.99
N GLU A 159 28.41 -1.19 17.12
CA GLU A 159 29.42 -1.92 16.35
C GLU A 159 29.19 -1.83 14.83
N GLU A 160 30.26 -1.84 14.04
CA GLU A 160 30.17 -1.66 12.59
C GLU A 160 29.41 -2.81 11.89
N GLU A 161 29.44 -4.02 12.45
CA GLU A 161 28.65 -5.15 11.95
C GLU A 161 27.15 -4.84 12.04
N LEU A 162 26.67 -4.41 13.20
CA LEU A 162 25.27 -4.06 13.40
C LEU A 162 24.87 -2.82 12.58
N ARG A 163 25.76 -1.81 12.42
CA ARG A 163 25.54 -0.71 11.47
C ARG A 163 25.36 -1.21 10.04
N SER A 164 26.18 -2.17 9.62
CA SER A 164 26.12 -2.75 8.29
C SER A 164 24.82 -3.53 8.06
N VAL A 165 24.36 -4.29 9.07
CA VAL A 165 23.06 -4.97 9.06
C VAL A 165 21.91 -3.96 8.94
N ARG A 166 21.89 -2.92 9.78
CA ARG A 166 20.88 -1.85 9.74
C ARG A 166 20.87 -1.13 8.38
N LYS A 167 22.05 -0.80 7.81
CA LYS A 167 22.16 -0.21 6.45
C LYS A 167 21.59 -1.13 5.38
N LEU A 168 21.89 -2.42 5.45
CA LEU A 168 21.41 -3.40 4.47
C LEU A 168 19.89 -3.52 4.53
N GLN A 169 19.34 -3.62 5.74
CA GLN A 169 17.90 -3.69 5.95
C GLN A 169 17.19 -2.44 5.42
N PHE A 170 17.69 -1.26 5.78
CA PHE A 170 17.16 0.02 5.31
C PHE A 170 17.20 0.17 3.79
N ARG A 171 18.26 -0.34 3.13
CA ARG A 171 18.32 -0.38 1.65
C ARG A 171 17.27 -1.30 1.03
N LYS A 172 16.97 -2.45 1.65
CA LYS A 172 15.91 -3.36 1.19
C LYS A 172 14.55 -2.68 1.31
N GLU A 173 14.27 -2.03 2.43
CA GLU A 173 13.04 -1.28 2.68
C GLU A 173 12.88 -0.11 1.70
N ASN A 174 13.93 0.67 1.48
CA ASN A 174 13.92 1.75 0.48
C ASN A 174 13.67 1.24 -0.95
N ARG A 175 14.18 0.06 -1.31
CA ARG A 175 13.89 -0.57 -2.60
C ARG A 175 12.41 -0.91 -2.73
N LEU A 176 11.79 -1.44 -1.68
CA LEU A 176 10.35 -1.74 -1.66
C LEU A 176 9.52 -0.46 -1.73
N ALA A 177 9.83 0.54 -0.91
CA ALA A 177 9.18 1.85 -0.92
C ALA A 177 9.22 2.50 -2.31
N ARG A 178 10.37 2.47 -2.98
CA ARG A 178 10.50 2.95 -4.35
C ARG A 178 9.57 2.23 -5.32
N ARG A 179 9.48 0.89 -5.24
CA ARG A 179 8.60 0.09 -6.09
C ARG A 179 7.13 0.42 -5.88
N TRP A 180 6.71 0.61 -4.62
CA TRP A 180 5.38 1.10 -4.30
C TRP A 180 5.08 2.45 -4.93
N LEU A 181 6.02 3.40 -4.83
CA LEU A 181 5.87 4.71 -5.48
C LEU A 181 5.75 4.59 -7.00
N LEU A 182 6.57 3.76 -7.66
CA LEU A 182 6.47 3.52 -9.10
C LEU A 182 5.07 3.05 -9.52
N VAL A 183 4.49 2.13 -8.76
CA VAL A 183 3.14 1.60 -9.06
C VAL A 183 2.06 2.63 -8.74
N ALA A 184 2.16 3.33 -7.61
CA ALA A 184 1.24 4.40 -7.24
C ALA A 184 1.22 5.54 -8.29
N THR A 185 2.33 5.82 -8.97
CA THR A 185 2.33 6.82 -10.06
C THR A 185 1.49 6.40 -11.27
N ARG A 186 1.21 5.11 -11.45
CA ARG A 186 0.45 4.55 -12.57
C ARG A 186 -0.99 4.22 -12.19
N LEU A 187 -1.19 3.69 -10.99
CA LEU A 187 -2.50 3.26 -10.50
C LEU A 187 -3.22 4.30 -9.62
N SER A 188 -2.60 5.44 -9.30
CA SER A 188 -2.98 6.37 -8.21
C SER A 188 -2.45 5.96 -6.83
N PHE A 189 -2.24 6.95 -5.96
CA PHE A 189 -1.73 6.74 -4.59
C PHE A 189 -2.75 6.04 -3.68
N GLY A 190 -4.03 6.00 -4.04
CA GLY A 190 -5.03 5.20 -3.32
C GLY A 190 -4.70 3.71 -3.30
N ALA A 191 -3.94 3.20 -4.28
CA ALA A 191 -3.45 1.82 -4.27
C ALA A 191 -2.58 1.52 -3.05
N LEU A 192 -1.93 2.53 -2.44
CA LEU A 192 -1.16 2.33 -1.21
C LEU A 192 -2.03 1.95 0.00
N LEU A 193 -3.34 2.28 -0.05
CA LEU A 193 -4.27 2.11 1.06
C LEU A 193 -5.07 0.82 0.95
N ILE A 194 -5.55 0.47 -0.25
CA ILE A 194 -6.55 -0.59 -0.44
C ILE A 194 -6.15 -1.69 -1.43
N CYS A 195 -4.87 -1.76 -1.85
CA CYS A 195 -4.41 -2.82 -2.74
C CYS A 195 -4.56 -4.22 -2.13
N SER A 196 -4.88 -5.20 -2.96
CA SER A 196 -4.96 -6.60 -2.57
C SER A 196 -3.60 -7.15 -2.12
N LYS A 197 -3.64 -8.29 -1.41
CA LYS A 197 -2.45 -9.08 -1.10
C LYS A 197 -1.75 -9.66 -2.33
N LYS A 198 -2.48 -9.94 -3.41
CA LYS A 198 -1.89 -10.51 -4.63
C LYS A 198 -1.07 -9.46 -5.37
N LEU A 199 -1.64 -8.26 -5.56
CA LEU A 199 -0.93 -7.11 -6.11
C LEU A 199 0.26 -6.73 -5.23
N GLU A 200 0.09 -6.68 -3.89
CA GLU A 200 1.19 -6.42 -2.96
C GLU A 200 2.37 -7.40 -3.13
N ARG A 201 2.11 -8.71 -3.30
CA ARG A 201 3.17 -9.70 -3.54
C ARG A 201 3.92 -9.43 -4.84
N GLU A 202 3.20 -9.07 -5.90
CA GLU A 202 3.82 -8.71 -7.19
C GLU A 202 4.69 -7.46 -7.08
N ILE A 203 4.21 -6.45 -6.34
CA ILE A 203 4.97 -5.23 -6.08
C ILE A 203 6.22 -5.54 -5.26
N ASN A 204 6.11 -6.36 -4.22
CA ASN A 204 7.22 -6.72 -3.35
C ASN A 204 8.17 -7.78 -3.94
N ASN A 205 7.86 -8.34 -5.12
CA ASN A 205 8.68 -9.34 -5.77
C ASN A 205 10.01 -8.76 -6.28
N ASN A 206 11.11 -9.08 -5.59
CA ASN A 206 12.45 -8.58 -5.89
C ASN A 206 13.06 -9.11 -7.20
N HIS A 207 12.46 -10.13 -7.83
CA HIS A 207 12.91 -10.68 -9.10
C HIS A 207 12.42 -9.85 -10.30
N THR A 208 11.29 -9.16 -10.17
CA THR A 208 10.73 -8.32 -11.24
C THR A 208 11.54 -7.04 -11.38
N LYS A 209 11.99 -6.73 -12.61
CA LYS A 209 12.68 -5.45 -12.88
C LYS A 209 11.69 -4.29 -12.75
N GLU A 210 12.17 -3.11 -12.37
CA GLU A 210 11.30 -1.92 -12.21
C GLU A 210 10.62 -1.52 -13.53
N SER A 211 11.29 -1.65 -14.67
CA SER A 211 10.67 -1.39 -15.98
C SER A 211 9.49 -2.33 -16.25
N GLN A 212 9.63 -3.61 -15.92
CA GLN A 212 8.55 -4.60 -16.02
C GLN A 212 7.42 -4.29 -15.05
N LEU A 213 7.75 -3.84 -13.82
CA LEU A 213 6.75 -3.43 -12.84
C LEU A 213 5.93 -2.23 -13.33
N ILE A 214 6.59 -1.22 -13.91
CA ILE A 214 5.91 -0.04 -14.51
C ILE A 214 5.03 -0.47 -15.69
N ALA A 215 5.52 -1.33 -16.56
CA ALA A 215 4.75 -1.86 -17.69
C ALA A 215 3.50 -2.61 -17.21
N ARG A 216 3.64 -3.50 -16.23
CA ARG A 216 2.51 -4.22 -15.61
C ARG A 216 1.50 -3.26 -14.98
N ALA A 217 1.96 -2.27 -14.21
CA ALA A 217 1.08 -1.26 -13.63
C ALA A 217 0.35 -0.43 -14.69
N THR A 218 0.99 -0.19 -15.84
CA THR A 218 0.37 0.49 -16.98
C THR A 218 -0.70 -0.40 -17.64
N ASN A 219 -0.43 -1.69 -17.81
CA ASN A 219 -1.42 -2.64 -18.35
C ASN A 219 -2.63 -2.75 -17.41
N ILE A 220 -2.41 -2.92 -16.10
CA ILE A 220 -3.51 -2.91 -15.10
C ILE A 220 -4.36 -1.64 -15.22
N ALA A 221 -3.73 -0.48 -15.41
CA ALA A 221 -4.46 0.78 -15.55
C ALA A 221 -5.33 0.84 -16.82
N ASN A 222 -4.90 0.19 -17.90
CA ASN A 222 -5.65 0.10 -19.14
C ASN A 222 -6.75 -0.96 -19.07
N ASP A 223 -6.47 -2.09 -18.43
CA ASP A 223 -7.36 -3.25 -18.36
C ASP A 223 -8.47 -3.05 -17.30
N PHE A 224 -8.18 -2.29 -16.23
CA PHE A 224 -9.12 -2.04 -15.12
C PHE A 224 -9.26 -0.55 -14.78
N PRO A 225 -9.75 0.29 -15.72
CA PRO A 225 -9.85 1.74 -15.52
C PRO A 225 -10.76 2.12 -14.34
N ASP A 226 -11.85 1.38 -14.11
CA ASP A 226 -12.81 1.66 -13.02
C ASP A 226 -12.21 1.45 -11.62
N ILE A 227 -11.25 0.52 -11.51
CA ILE A 227 -10.50 0.28 -10.27
C ILE A 227 -9.50 1.41 -10.04
N VAL A 228 -8.82 1.87 -11.10
CA VAL A 228 -7.95 3.04 -11.02
C VAL A 228 -8.73 4.29 -10.60
N GLU A 229 -9.94 4.50 -11.14
CA GLU A 229 -10.82 5.58 -10.71
C GLU A 229 -11.16 5.46 -9.21
N THR A 230 -11.36 4.23 -8.72
CA THR A 230 -11.61 3.96 -7.29
C THR A 230 -10.40 4.32 -6.43
N TYR A 231 -9.18 4.01 -6.88
CA TYR A 231 -7.95 4.48 -6.23
C TYR A 231 -7.77 6.01 -6.32
N GLN A 232 -8.29 6.67 -7.36
CA GLN A 232 -8.22 8.13 -7.49
C GLN A 232 -9.03 8.86 -6.42
N HIS A 233 -10.17 8.32 -6.01
CA HIS A 233 -10.95 8.89 -4.90
C HIS A 233 -10.19 8.93 -3.56
N LEU A 234 -9.18 8.06 -3.40
CA LEU A 234 -8.31 8.02 -2.22
C LEU A 234 -6.96 8.73 -2.42
N ASN A 235 -6.73 9.30 -3.61
CA ASN A 235 -5.43 9.85 -3.98
C ASN A 235 -5.02 10.99 -3.05
N LEU A 236 -5.89 11.98 -2.85
CA LEU A 236 -5.58 13.14 -2.02
C LEU A 236 -5.32 12.74 -0.57
N THR A 237 -6.13 11.83 -0.04
CA THR A 237 -5.94 11.25 1.31
C THR A 237 -4.57 10.62 1.46
N ALA A 238 -4.21 9.70 0.56
CA ALA A 238 -2.90 9.04 0.58
C ALA A 238 -1.75 10.05 0.46
N MET A 239 -1.90 11.06 -0.40
CA MET A 239 -0.91 12.12 -0.58
C MET A 239 -0.74 12.99 0.67
N CYS A 240 -1.84 13.34 1.37
CA CYS A 240 -1.77 14.08 2.62
C CYS A 240 -1.10 13.26 3.73
N LEU A 241 -1.44 11.97 3.84
CA LEU A 241 -0.81 11.05 4.80
C LEU A 241 0.70 10.93 4.56
N LEU A 242 1.14 10.79 3.31
CA LEU A 242 2.56 10.74 2.95
C LEU A 242 3.31 12.06 3.23
N ASN A 243 2.63 13.20 3.08
CA ASN A 243 3.21 14.52 3.36
C ASN A 243 3.06 14.95 4.83
N GLN A 244 2.44 14.12 5.68
CA GLN A 244 2.12 14.44 7.08
C GLN A 244 1.35 15.76 7.22
N ARG A 245 0.45 16.04 6.26
CA ARG A 245 -0.37 17.25 6.25
C ARG A 245 -1.78 16.94 6.77
N PRO A 246 -2.41 17.87 7.51
CA PRO A 246 -3.81 17.73 7.88
C PRO A 246 -4.66 17.62 6.62
N ILE A 247 -5.64 16.73 6.65
CA ILE A 247 -6.53 16.51 5.51
C ILE A 247 -7.64 17.56 5.58
N SER A 248 -7.57 18.56 4.70
CA SER A 248 -8.52 19.68 4.68
C SER A 248 -9.83 19.38 3.95
N HIS A 249 -10.02 18.14 3.48
CA HIS A 249 -11.23 17.68 2.81
C HIS A 249 -11.73 16.42 3.50
N THR A 250 -13.04 16.27 3.60
CA THR A 250 -13.65 15.03 4.04
C THR A 250 -13.72 14.06 2.87
N THR A 251 -13.03 12.93 2.99
CA THR A 251 -13.15 11.85 2.03
C THR A 251 -14.56 11.26 2.11
N ASN A 252 -15.24 11.11 0.97
CA ASN A 252 -16.56 10.47 0.94
C ASN A 252 -16.40 8.96 1.06
N ILE A 253 -16.25 8.49 2.30
CA ILE A 253 -15.97 7.08 2.61
C ILE A 253 -17.11 6.18 2.12
N ASP A 254 -18.37 6.60 2.26
CA ASP A 254 -19.52 5.79 1.84
C ASP A 254 -19.52 5.55 0.33
N LEU A 255 -19.23 6.59 -0.47
CA LEU A 255 -19.09 6.46 -1.92
C LEU A 255 -17.99 5.45 -2.28
N ILE A 256 -16.83 5.56 -1.64
CA ILE A 256 -15.66 4.71 -1.94
C ILE A 256 -15.93 3.27 -1.54
N VAL A 257 -16.51 3.05 -0.35
CA VAL A 257 -16.86 1.71 0.12
C VAL A 257 -17.88 1.07 -0.81
N ASN A 258 -18.90 1.80 -1.24
CA ASN A 258 -19.89 1.27 -2.20
C ASN A 258 -19.25 0.85 -3.53
N ARG A 259 -18.28 1.63 -4.03
CA ARG A 259 -17.51 1.28 -5.24
C ARG A 259 -16.63 0.05 -5.03
N VAL A 260 -15.92 -0.01 -3.90
CA VAL A 260 -15.10 -1.19 -3.54
C VAL A 260 -15.98 -2.44 -3.46
N ASP A 261 -17.11 -2.37 -2.78
CA ASP A 261 -18.04 -3.50 -2.65
C ASP A 261 -18.59 -3.93 -4.03
N ALA A 262 -18.86 -2.99 -4.94
CA ALA A 262 -19.30 -3.31 -6.29
C ALA A 262 -18.23 -4.10 -7.06
N HIS A 263 -16.96 -3.65 -7.03
CA HIS A 263 -15.84 -4.34 -7.67
C HIS A 263 -15.64 -5.76 -7.14
N LEU A 264 -15.73 -5.93 -5.82
CA LEU A 264 -15.57 -7.23 -5.17
C LEU A 264 -16.73 -8.19 -5.49
N LYS A 265 -17.96 -7.68 -5.65
CA LYS A 265 -19.13 -8.47 -6.04
C LYS A 265 -19.09 -8.90 -7.50
N THR A 266 -18.75 -8.00 -8.42
CA THR A 266 -18.67 -8.30 -9.86
C THR A 266 -17.62 -9.36 -10.15
N ALA A 267 -16.52 -9.39 -9.40
CA ALA A 267 -15.50 -10.44 -9.51
C ALA A 267 -15.98 -11.81 -8.97
N GLY A 268 -16.99 -11.86 -8.10
CA GLY A 268 -17.59 -13.09 -7.59
C GLY A 268 -18.66 -13.71 -8.50
N SER A 269 -19.17 -12.97 -9.49
CA SER A 269 -20.21 -13.44 -10.42
C SER A 269 -19.68 -14.02 -11.74
N ALA A 270 -18.36 -14.11 -11.92
CA ALA A 270 -17.75 -14.60 -13.16
C ALA A 270 -17.54 -16.14 -13.22
N GLU A 271 -17.87 -16.88 -12.15
CA GLU A 271 -17.75 -18.35 -12.09
C GLU A 271 -19.10 -19.02 -11.77
N THR A 272 -20.06 -18.95 -12.70
CA THR A 272 -21.14 -19.95 -12.76
C THR A 272 -21.54 -20.20 -14.22
N THR A 273 -20.63 -20.73 -15.02
CA THR A 273 -21.06 -21.57 -16.16
C THR A 273 -21.67 -22.85 -15.56
N PRO A 274 -22.94 -23.17 -15.86
CA PRO A 274 -23.53 -24.41 -15.39
C PRO A 274 -22.80 -25.57 -16.06
N VAL A 275 -22.20 -26.44 -15.26
CA VAL A 275 -21.78 -27.76 -15.74
C VAL A 275 -23.06 -28.54 -16.04
N GLU A 276 -23.39 -28.68 -17.31
CA GLU A 276 -24.36 -29.67 -17.77
C GLU A 276 -23.81 -31.06 -17.39
N PHE A 277 -24.36 -31.64 -16.34
CA PHE A 277 -24.16 -33.05 -16.05
C PHE A 277 -24.90 -33.87 -17.10
N PRO A 278 -24.23 -34.78 -17.82
CA PRO A 278 -24.92 -35.64 -18.77
C PRO A 278 -25.78 -36.63 -17.99
N PHE A 279 -27.03 -36.73 -18.42
CA PHE A 279 -27.96 -37.79 -18.04
C PHE A 279 -27.29 -39.16 -18.15
N SER A 280 -27.40 -39.98 -17.11
CA SER A 280 -27.29 -41.43 -17.22
C SER A 280 -28.52 -42.06 -16.59
N THR A 281 -29.29 -42.69 -17.48
CA THR A 281 -30.44 -43.57 -17.31
C THR A 281 -30.37 -44.50 -16.10
N TYR A 282 -31.49 -44.57 -15.37
CA TYR A 282 -31.85 -45.65 -14.45
C TYR A 282 -31.78 -47.03 -15.13
N PRO A 283 -31.65 -48.09 -14.32
CA PRO A 283 -32.65 -49.14 -14.39
C PRO A 283 -33.39 -49.30 -13.06
N GLU A 284 -34.68 -49.62 -13.21
CA GLU A 284 -35.62 -49.99 -12.17
C GLU A 284 -35.30 -51.36 -11.54
N GLU A 285 -36.07 -51.65 -10.49
CA GLU A 285 -36.31 -52.95 -9.84
C GLU A 285 -35.30 -53.31 -8.72
N GLU A 286 -35.70 -53.72 -7.52
CA GLU A 286 -36.95 -54.40 -7.15
C GLU A 286 -37.21 -54.23 -5.65
N SER A 287 -38.49 -54.16 -5.30
CA SER A 287 -38.98 -54.21 -3.92
C SER A 287 -38.59 -55.51 -3.23
N ASN A 288 -38.24 -55.45 -1.94
CA ASN A 288 -38.87 -56.35 -0.98
C ASN A 288 -38.87 -55.77 0.43
N SER A 289 -40.09 -55.67 0.93
CA SER A 289 -40.52 -55.48 2.31
C SER A 289 -39.90 -56.51 3.26
N GLU A 290 -39.47 -56.06 4.44
CA GLU A 290 -39.88 -56.65 5.72
C GLU A 290 -39.40 -55.79 6.91
N SER A 291 -40.32 -55.56 7.84
CA SER A 291 -40.10 -55.14 9.23
C SER A 291 -40.89 -56.15 10.10
N PRO A 292 -40.84 -56.18 11.45
CA PRO A 292 -39.98 -55.51 12.45
C PRO A 292 -39.53 -56.52 13.57
N LEU A 293 -39.14 -55.99 14.75
CA LEU A 293 -38.96 -56.67 16.07
C LEU A 293 -37.58 -57.34 16.28
N SER A 294 -36.92 -57.33 17.45
CA SER A 294 -37.14 -56.71 18.76
C SER A 294 -35.89 -56.99 19.63
N ASN A 295 -35.82 -56.26 20.74
CA ASN A 295 -35.26 -56.68 22.04
C ASN A 295 -33.75 -56.64 22.32
N ALA A 296 -33.48 -55.80 23.33
CA ALA A 296 -32.88 -56.16 24.62
C ALA A 296 -31.36 -56.09 24.79
N ALA A 297 -30.99 -55.06 25.55
CA ALA A 297 -30.35 -55.18 26.86
C ALA A 297 -28.83 -55.36 26.95
N SER A 298 -28.27 -54.46 27.77
CA SER A 298 -27.19 -54.65 28.75
C SER A 298 -25.81 -54.05 28.40
N ASN A 299 -25.54 -52.95 29.12
CA ASN A 299 -24.24 -52.42 29.58
C ASN A 299 -23.27 -53.51 30.09
N PRO A 300 -21.96 -53.23 30.31
CA PRO A 300 -21.30 -51.92 30.42
C PRO A 300 -20.21 -51.62 29.38
#